data_AF-E6QEE5-F1
#
_entry.id   AF-E6QEE5-F1
#
_cell.length_a   1.000
_cell.length_b   1.000
_cell.length_c   1.000
_cell.angle_alpha   90.00
_cell.angle_beta   90.00
_cell.angle_gamma   90.00
#
_symmetry.space_group_name_H-M   'P 1'
#
loop_
_entity.id
_entity.type
_entity.pdbx_description
1 polymer ?
#
loop_
_entity_poly.entity_id
_entity_poly.type
_entity_poly.pdbx_seq_one_letter_code
_entity_poly.pdbx_strand_id
1 'polypeptide(L)' 'MRGSTIDGPNFLPALQEELLAVIAKYIPVDKENIKVSMERRGDFEVLELNVLFPDQH' A
#
# COMPACT_ATOMS: atom_id res chain seq x y z
N MET A 1 11.66 -2.22 24.09
CA MET A 1 10.78 -2.13 22.90
C MET A 1 11.03 -0.79 22.24
N ARG A 2 11.86 -0.72 21.20
CA ARG A 2 12.08 0.52 20.44
C ARG A 2 11.41 0.35 19.09
N GLY A 3 10.29 1.04 18.88
CA GLY A 3 9.69 1.21 17.57
C GLY A 3 10.64 2.05 16.73
N SER A 4 11.19 1.44 15.68
CA SER A 4 12.09 2.09 14.74
C SER A 4 11.36 3.23 14.05
N THR A 5 11.86 4.45 14.20
CA THR A 5 11.45 5.59 13.39
C THR A 5 11.88 5.31 11.96
N ILE A 6 10.89 5.23 11.08
CA ILE A 6 11.07 5.07 9.64
C ILE A 6 11.47 6.46 9.12
N ASP A 7 12.72 6.87 9.33
CA ASP A 7 13.30 8.11 8.81
C ASP A 7 13.77 7.93 7.34
N GLY A 8 12.87 7.38 6.52
CA GLY A 8 12.98 7.42 5.06
C GLY A 8 12.06 8.51 4.52
N PRO A 9 12.30 9.03 3.30
CA PRO A 9 11.39 9.98 2.67
C PRO A 9 9.94 9.45 2.71
N ASN A 10 9.07 10.23 3.35
CA ASN A 10 7.69 9.87 3.75
C ASN A 10 6.71 9.80 2.56
N PHE A 11 7.19 9.38 1.38
CA PHE A 11 6.38 9.26 0.17
C PHE A 11 5.56 7.98 0.14
N LEU A 12 5.89 6.96 0.93
CA LEU A 12 5.20 5.66 0.86
C LEU A 12 3.70 5.77 1.18
N PRO A 13 3.27 6.49 2.24
CA PRO A 13 1.84 6.73 2.47
C PRO A 13 1.18 7.50 1.32
N ALA A 14 1.88 8.49 0.75
CA ALA A 14 1.35 9.28 -0.37
C ALA A 14 1.19 8.44 -1.65
N LEU A 15 2.19 7.61 -2.00
CA LEU A 15 2.13 6.69 -3.14
C LEU A 15 1.00 5.66 -2.97
N GLN A 16 0.80 5.16 -1.74
CA GLN A 16 -0.33 4.29 -1.44
C GLN A 16 -1.65 4.99 -1.75
N GLU A 17 -1.86 6.21 -1.24
CA GLU A 17 -3.08 6.97 -1.50
C GLU A 17 -3.30 7.28 -2.98
N GLU A 18 -2.24 7.64 -3.71
CA GLU A 18 -2.29 7.90 -5.15
C GLU A 18 -2.66 6.66 -5.96
N LEU A 19 -2.05 5.50 -5.67
CA LEU A 19 -2.38 4.24 -6.34
C LEU A 19 -3.84 3.83 -6.07
N LEU A 20 -4.30 3.98 -4.83
CA LEU A 20 -5.69 3.72 -4.48
C LEU A 20 -6.66 4.64 -5.20
N ALA A 21 -6.36 5.93 -5.28
CA ALA A 21 -7.17 6.89 -6.01
C ALA A 21 -7.25 6.55 -7.50
N VAL A 22 -6.21 5.96 -8.09
CA VAL A 22 -6.23 5.50 -9.48
C VAL A 22 -7.08 4.24 -9.65
N ILE A 23 -6.91 3.24 -8.78
CA ILE A 23 -7.67 1.98 -8.84
C ILE A 23 -9.17 2.25 -8.62
N ALA A 24 -9.51 3.14 -7.68
CA ALA A 24 -10.88 3.53 -7.37
C ALA A 24 -11.64 4.16 -8.56
N LYS A 25 -10.93 4.65 -9.58
CA LYS A 25 -11.56 5.15 -10.81
C LYS A 25 -12.19 4.05 -11.65
N TYR A 26 -11.68 2.82 -11.53
CA TYR A 26 -12.09 1.70 -12.36
C TYR A 26 -12.93 0.69 -11.58
N ILE A 27 -12.72 0.57 -10.27
CA ILE A 27 -13.35 -0.44 -9.44
C ILE A 27 -13.71 0.17 -8.08
N PRO A 28 -14.93 -0.03 -7.55
CA PRO A 28 -15.24 0.34 -6.18
C PRO A 28 -14.35 -0.48 -5.24
N VAL A 29 -13.47 0.20 -4.51
CA VAL A 29 -12.53 -0.41 -3.55
C VAL A 29 -12.70 0.25 -2.18
N ASP A 30 -12.95 -0.58 -1.16
CA ASP A 30 -12.95 -0.14 0.23
C ASP A 30 -11.53 -0.19 0.81
N LYS A 31 -11.17 0.79 1.65
CA LYS A 31 -9.85 0.86 2.30
C LYS A 31 -9.49 -0.41 3.07
N GLU A 32 -10.50 -1.12 3.58
CA GLU A 32 -10.35 -2.37 4.34
C GLU A 32 -9.92 -3.55 3.45
N ASN A 33 -10.18 -3.47 2.15
CA ASN A 33 -9.82 -4.50 1.16
C ASN A 33 -8.39 -4.33 0.61
N ILE A 34 -7.65 -3.36 1.15
CA ILE A 34 -6.29 -3.05 0.72
C ILE A 34 -5.33 -3.45 1.83
N LYS A 35 -4.40 -4.33 1.50
CA LYS A 35 -3.30 -4.73 2.37
C LYS A 35 -2.00 -4.22 1.79
N VAL A 36 -1.27 -3.47 2.59
CA VAL A 36 0.07 -2.99 2.26
C VAL A 36 1.07 -3.73 3.12
N SER A 37 2.14 -4.20 2.50
CA SER A 37 3.24 -4.86 3.17
C SER A 37 4.55 -4.30 2.65
N MET A 38 5.50 -4.08 3.56
CA MET A 38 6.82 -3.58 3.23
C MET A 38 7.82 -4.65 3.63
N GLU A 39 8.61 -5.10 2.65
CA GLU A 39 9.64 -6.11 2.87
C GLU A 39 10.99 -5.54 2.46
N ARG A 40 11.98 -5.63 3.36
CA ARG A 40 13.35 -5.24 3.04
C ARG A 40 14.13 -6.46 2.56
N ARG A 41 14.56 -6.45 1.31
CA ARG A 41 15.36 -7.53 0.69
C ARG A 41 16.76 -7.00 0.39
N GLY A 42 17.68 -7.24 1.32
CA GLY A 42 19.05 -6.73 1.24
C GLY A 42 19.06 -5.20 1.23
N ASP A 43 19.50 -4.62 0.12
CA ASP A 43 19.59 -3.17 -0.08
C ASP A 43 18.32 -2.55 -0.70
N PHE A 44 17.30 -3.36 -1.00
CA PHE A 44 16.03 -2.91 -1.59
C PHE A 44 14.89 -2.93 -0.58
N GLU A 45 13.99 -1.97 -0.72
CA GLU A 45 12.68 -1.97 -0.06
C GLU A 45 11.61 -2.31 -1.11
N VAL A 46 10.85 -3.36 -0.85
CA VAL A 46 9.76 -3.83 -1.69
C VAL A 46 8.45 -3.43 -1.03
N LEU A 47 7.63 -2.69 -1.78
CA LEU A 47 6.26 -2.34 -1.38
C LEU A 47 5.30 -3.28 -2.12
N GLU A 48 4.61 -4.12 -1.35
CA GLU A 48 3.56 -4.99 -1.87
C GLU A 48 2.19 -4.40 -1.53
N LEU A 49 1.38 -4.17 -2.58
CA LEU A 49 0.02 -3.69 -2.49
C LEU A 49 -0.93 -4.79 -2.97
N ASN A 50 -1.64 -5.41 -2.03
CA ASN A 50 -2.67 -6.38 -2.31
C ASN A 50 -4.05 -5.71 -2.24
N VAL A 51 -4.79 -5.74 -3.35
CA VAL A 51 -6.15 -5.20 -3.44
C VAL A 51 -7.10 -6.35 -3.68
N LEU A 52 -8.05 -6.53 -2.76
CA LEU A 52 -9.16 -7.46 -2.93
C LEU A 52 -10.29 -6.73 -3.67
N PHE A 53 -10.65 -7.24 -4.84
CA PHE A 53 -11.80 -6.73 -5.55
C PHE A 53 -13.07 -7.36 -4.97
N PRO A 54 -14.13 -6.59 -4.72
CA PRO A 54 -15.42 -7.18 -4.41
C PRO A 54 -15.86 -8.03 -5.60
N ASP A 55 -16.36 -9.24 -5.34
CA ASP A 55 -16.87 -10.12 -6.39
C ASP A 55 -17.88 -9.35 -7.26
N GLN A 56 -17.50 -9.12 -8.52
CA GLN A 56 -18.44 -8.64 -9.53
C GLN A 56 -19.18 -9.87 -10.02
N HIS A 57 -20.33 -10.15 -9.40
CA HIS A 57 -21.29 -11.13 -9.90
C HIS A 57 -21.62 -10.90 -11.37
#